data_AF-A0A3C0SYJ4-F1
#
_entry.id   AF-A0A3C0SYJ4-F1
#
_cell.length_a   1.000
_cell.length_b   1.000
_cell.length_c   1.000
_cell.angle_alpha   90.00
_cell.angle_beta   90.00
_cell.angle_gamma   90.00
#
_symmetry.space_group_name_H-M   'P 1'
#
loop_
_entity.id
_entity.type
_entity.pdbx_description
1 polymer ?
#
loop_
_entity_poly.entity_id
_entity_poly.type
_entity_poly.pdbx_seq_one_letter_code
_entity_poly.pdbx_strand_id
1 'polypeptide(L)'
;MSNNDIVTGFDEEKDDSLKIKLQAVEGVEGCLVLFLTGYIDTYNSNFFQKRVTKAIEAGYIKLIFNCSGLNYVSSTGIGSFTAFLKAVRPRGGDLVLLEIQPKVYEVFQLLGFSQFFNIKDNLNEAVEFFGAGGGTKSSDVFPKIFQCPICSKKLKATKSGRFRCSECKTILAIDNSGQVFLG
;
A
#
# COMPACT_ATOMS: atom_id res chain seq x y z
N MET A 1 26.94 5.50 1.08
CA MET A 1 25.92 6.20 0.28
C MET A 1 25.01 6.91 1.25
N SER A 2 24.96 8.23 1.16
CA SER A 2 23.99 9.07 1.88
C SER A 2 22.66 9.02 1.12
N ASN A 3 21.56 9.29 1.82
CA ASN A 3 20.26 9.46 1.16
C ASN A 3 20.30 10.61 0.14
N ASN A 4 21.14 11.62 0.38
CA ASN A 4 21.32 12.76 -0.52
C ASN A 4 21.92 12.39 -1.88
N ASP A 5 22.60 11.25 -1.99
CA ASP A 5 23.09 10.72 -3.27
C ASP A 5 21.93 10.22 -4.15
N ILE A 6 20.76 9.94 -3.55
CA ILE A 6 19.58 9.35 -4.20
C ILE A 6 18.47 10.40 -4.36
N VAL A 7 18.21 11.19 -3.30
CA VAL A 7 17.24 12.29 -3.28
C VAL A 7 17.91 13.52 -2.67
N THR A 8 18.16 14.55 -3.48
CA THR A 8 18.84 15.77 -3.04
C THR A 8 18.11 16.43 -1.85
N GLY A 9 18.86 16.75 -0.78
CA GLY A 9 18.33 17.43 0.40
C GLY A 9 17.40 16.57 1.27
N PHE A 10 17.46 15.24 1.15
CA PHE A 10 16.67 14.34 1.96
C PHE A 10 17.04 14.39 3.44
N ASP A 11 18.34 14.51 3.76
CA ASP A 11 18.87 14.49 5.13
C ASP A 11 18.93 15.87 5.82
N GLU A 12 18.32 16.92 5.23
CA GLU A 12 18.32 18.29 5.78
C GLU A 12 17.58 18.42 7.11
N GLU A 13 16.47 17.68 7.26
CA GLU A 13 15.75 17.57 8.54
C GLU A 13 16.03 16.18 9.10
N LYS A 14 16.12 16.09 10.43
CA LYS A 14 16.34 14.84 11.15
C LYS A 14 15.30 14.72 12.25
N ASP A 15 15.01 13.47 12.61
CA ASP A 15 14.17 13.11 13.72
C ASP A 15 14.89 12.03 14.55
N ASP A 16 14.87 12.15 15.87
CA ASP A 16 15.57 11.23 16.77
C ASP A 16 14.84 9.88 16.91
N SER A 17 13.53 9.88 16.67
CA SER A 17 12.63 8.73 16.85
C SER A 17 12.37 7.94 15.58
N LEU A 18 12.60 8.52 14.40
CA LEU A 18 12.45 7.88 13.10
C LEU A 18 13.67 8.12 12.20
N LYS A 19 14.37 7.03 11.88
CA LYS A 19 15.44 7.02 10.88
C LYS A 19 14.92 6.41 9.58
N ILE A 20 15.23 7.07 8.46
CA ILE A 20 14.86 6.62 7.12
C ILE A 20 16.14 6.49 6.31
N LYS A 21 16.42 5.28 5.82
CA LYS A 21 17.52 5.02 4.88
C LYS A 21 16.96 4.67 3.51
N LEU A 22 17.53 5.26 2.47
CA LEU A 22 17.13 5.08 1.09
C LEU A 22 18.03 4.06 0.38
N GLN A 23 17.43 3.31 -0.54
CA GLN A 23 18.13 2.46 -1.50
C GLN A 23 17.35 2.44 -2.81
N ALA A 24 17.96 2.94 -3.89
CA ALA A 24 17.40 2.82 -5.23
C ALA A 24 17.47 1.35 -5.69
N VAL A 25 16.47 0.91 -6.45
CA VAL A 25 16.43 -0.46 -6.99
C VAL A 25 16.96 -0.45 -8.42
N GLU A 26 18.04 -1.19 -8.65
CA GLU A 26 18.57 -1.40 -9.99
C GLU A 26 17.60 -2.23 -10.84
N GLY A 27 17.41 -1.85 -12.11
CA GLY A 27 16.54 -2.57 -13.04
C GLY A 27 15.03 -2.22 -12.95
N VAL A 28 14.60 -1.41 -11.98
CA VAL A 28 13.23 -0.90 -11.91
C VAL A 28 13.21 0.62 -11.78
N GLU A 29 12.98 1.31 -12.90
CA GLU A 29 12.93 2.77 -12.94
C GLU A 29 11.84 3.33 -12.01
N GLY A 30 12.21 4.37 -11.25
CA GLY A 30 11.32 5.05 -10.30
C GLY A 30 11.02 4.25 -9.03
N CYS A 31 11.78 3.19 -8.75
CA CYS A 31 11.61 2.36 -7.55
C CYS A 31 12.62 2.69 -6.45
N LEU A 32 12.09 2.88 -5.24
CA LEU A 32 12.85 3.27 -4.06
C LEU A 32 12.45 2.43 -2.85
N VAL A 33 13.45 1.87 -2.17
CA VAL A 33 13.28 1.24 -0.87
C VAL A 33 13.58 2.25 0.23
N LEU A 34 12.66 2.36 1.19
CA LEU A 34 12.78 3.18 2.39
C LEU A 34 12.80 2.26 3.60
N PHE A 35 13.97 2.12 4.23
CA PHE A 35 14.13 1.37 5.47
C PHE A 35 13.75 2.26 6.64
N LEU A 36 12.71 1.88 7.36
CA LEU A 36 12.19 2.61 8.51
C LEU A 36 12.71 1.97 9.79
N THR A 37 13.31 2.78 10.66
CA THR A 37 13.79 2.32 11.97
C THR A 37 13.34 3.28 13.07
N GLY A 38 12.70 2.74 14.10
CA GLY A 38 12.17 3.49 15.22
C GLY A 38 10.64 3.45 15.28
N TYR A 39 9.99 4.60 15.42
CA TYR A 39 8.56 4.71 15.63
C TYR A 39 7.96 5.82 14.77
N ILE A 40 6.71 5.67 14.35
CA ILE A 40 5.95 6.75 13.71
C ILE A 40 4.76 7.09 14.60
N ASP A 41 4.71 8.31 15.11
CA ASP A 41 3.65 8.80 15.97
C ASP A 41 3.06 10.11 15.47
N THR A 42 2.19 10.74 16.27
CA THR A 42 1.54 12.00 15.90
C THR A 42 2.49 13.20 15.86
N TYR A 43 3.62 13.14 16.55
CA TYR A 43 4.59 14.23 16.61
C TYR A 43 5.53 14.20 15.40
N ASN A 44 5.98 13.01 14.99
CA ASN A 44 6.91 12.86 13.87
C ASN A 44 6.23 12.55 12.52
N SER A 45 4.89 12.36 12.48
CA SER A 45 4.19 12.05 11.22
C SER A 45 4.37 13.11 10.14
N ASN A 46 4.47 14.40 10.51
CA ASN A 46 4.70 15.48 9.55
C ASN A 46 6.12 15.40 8.96
N PHE A 47 7.13 15.10 9.80
CA PHE A 47 8.49 14.85 9.34
C PHE A 47 8.51 13.69 8.33
N PHE A 48 7.89 12.55 8.68
CA PHE A 48 7.79 11.39 7.80
C PHE A 48 7.15 11.74 6.45
N GLN A 49 6.01 12.46 6.47
CA GLN A 49 5.33 12.90 5.25
C GLN A 49 6.20 13.78 4.37
N LYS A 50 6.87 14.78 4.93
CA LYS A 50 7.77 15.65 4.16
C LYS A 50 8.90 14.87 3.49
N ARG A 51 9.55 13.96 4.23
CA ARG A 51 10.68 13.18 3.70
C ARG A 51 10.25 12.29 2.54
N VAL A 52 9.17 11.53 2.69
CA VAL A 52 8.66 10.67 1.60
C VAL A 52 8.14 11.49 0.43
N THR A 53 7.51 12.65 0.69
CA THR A 53 7.04 13.55 -0.39
C THR A 53 8.19 14.06 -1.23
N LYS A 54 9.34 14.43 -0.64
CA LYS A 54 10.55 14.78 -1.39
C LYS A 54 10.99 13.65 -2.33
N ALA A 55 10.94 12.39 -1.89
CA ALA A 55 11.26 11.25 -2.75
C ALA A 55 10.26 11.11 -3.91
N ILE A 56 8.96 11.30 -3.65
CA ILE A 56 7.91 11.28 -4.68
C ILE A 56 8.09 12.41 -5.70
N GLU A 57 8.48 13.60 -5.24
CA GLU A 57 8.78 14.77 -6.10
C GLU A 57 10.05 14.56 -6.93
N ALA A 58 11.03 13.81 -6.42
CA ALA A 58 12.21 13.37 -7.16
C ALA A 58 11.93 12.27 -8.21
N GLY A 59 10.67 11.86 -8.39
CA GLY A 59 10.25 10.91 -9.42
C GLY A 59 10.10 9.47 -8.95
N TYR A 60 10.37 9.17 -7.68
CA TYR A 60 10.18 7.83 -7.11
C TYR A 60 8.70 7.60 -6.80
N ILE A 61 8.00 6.91 -7.69
CA ILE A 61 6.57 6.60 -7.57
C ILE A 61 6.29 5.14 -7.20
N LYS A 62 7.31 4.27 -7.22
CA LYS A 62 7.20 2.85 -6.82
C LYS A 62 7.91 2.67 -5.49
N LEU A 63 7.17 2.76 -4.39
CA LEU A 63 7.76 2.85 -3.06
C LEU A 63 7.68 1.51 -2.32
N ILE A 64 8.80 1.05 -1.80
CA ILE A 64 8.90 -0.13 -0.95
C ILE A 64 9.28 0.34 0.44
N PHE A 65 8.42 0.14 1.43
CA PHE A 65 8.75 0.44 2.83
C PHE A 65 9.18 -0.84 3.54
N ASN A 66 10.44 -0.91 3.96
CA ASN A 66 10.89 -1.94 4.88
C ASN A 66 10.58 -1.51 6.31
N CYS A 67 9.66 -2.25 6.94
CA CYS A 67 9.14 -2.00 8.28
C CYS A 67 9.75 -2.91 9.35
N SER A 68 10.82 -3.66 9.04
CA SER A 68 11.45 -4.57 10.02
C SER A 68 11.97 -3.84 11.26
N GLY A 69 12.46 -2.61 11.10
CA GLY A 69 12.90 -1.75 12.19
C GLY A 69 11.81 -0.83 12.74
N LEU A 70 10.58 -0.89 12.21
CA LEU A 70 9.47 -0.04 12.63
C LEU A 70 8.70 -0.71 13.76
N ASN A 71 8.88 -0.22 14.98
CA ASN A 71 8.38 -0.84 16.19
C ASN A 71 6.97 -0.38 16.60
N TYR A 72 6.51 0.76 16.06
CA TYR A 72 5.19 1.33 16.32
C TYR A 72 4.75 2.25 15.18
N VAL A 73 3.45 2.27 14.93
CA VAL A 73 2.80 3.25 14.08
C VAL A 73 1.51 3.73 14.77
N SER A 74 1.29 5.05 14.82
CA SER A 74 0.02 5.64 15.24
C SER A 74 -0.99 5.69 14.09
N SER A 75 -2.23 6.08 14.37
CA SER A 75 -3.26 6.34 13.35
C SER A 75 -2.85 7.43 12.34
N THR A 76 -2.15 8.46 12.79
CA THR A 76 -1.59 9.54 11.94
C THR A 76 -0.44 9.03 11.07
N GLY A 77 0.38 8.11 11.58
CA GLY A 77 1.37 7.37 10.79
C GLY A 77 0.72 6.57 9.67
N ILE A 78 -0.32 5.80 9.97
CA ILE A 78 -1.09 5.03 8.96
C ILE A 78 -1.74 5.95 7.91
N GLY A 79 -2.27 7.09 8.35
CA GLY A 79 -2.78 8.13 7.46
C GLY A 79 -1.72 8.63 6.47
N SER A 80 -0.46 8.70 6.89
CA SER A 80 0.67 9.09 6.04
C SER A 80 0.89 8.09 4.90
N PHE A 81 0.90 6.78 5.18
CA PHE A 81 1.00 5.74 4.14
C PHE A 81 -0.15 5.83 3.12
N THR A 82 -1.37 6.10 3.61
CA THR A 82 -2.54 6.26 2.75
C THR A 82 -2.44 7.51 1.87
N ALA A 83 -1.87 8.60 2.40
CA ALA A 83 -1.61 9.81 1.62
C ALA A 83 -0.59 9.55 0.50
N PHE A 84 0.49 8.82 0.77
CA PHE A 84 1.46 8.43 -0.26
C PHE A 84 0.82 7.58 -1.34
N LEU A 85 -0.02 6.61 -0.96
CA LEU A 85 -0.76 5.76 -1.89
C LEU A 85 -1.63 6.56 -2.86
N LYS A 86 -2.32 7.58 -2.34
CA LYS A 86 -3.12 8.50 -3.16
C LYS A 86 -2.25 9.40 -4.05
N ALA A 87 -1.02 9.70 -3.64
CA ALA A 87 -0.10 10.54 -4.41
C ALA A 87 0.56 9.79 -5.59
N VAL A 88 0.94 8.52 -5.40
CA VAL A 88 1.69 7.75 -6.41
C VAL A 88 0.80 7.02 -7.41
N ARG A 89 -0.38 6.52 -6.99
CA ARG A 89 -1.28 5.75 -7.88
C ARG A 89 -1.73 6.51 -9.14
N PRO A 90 -2.14 7.79 -9.06
CA PRO A 90 -2.48 8.56 -10.25
C PRO A 90 -1.30 8.75 -11.22
N ARG A 91 -0.06 8.58 -10.74
CA ARG A 91 1.17 8.67 -11.53
C ARG A 91 1.60 7.31 -12.10
N GLY A 92 0.79 6.26 -11.93
CA GLY A 92 1.12 4.89 -12.35
C GLY A 92 2.08 4.16 -11.40
N GLY A 93 2.26 4.68 -10.18
CA GLY A 93 3.03 4.05 -9.12
C GLY A 93 2.15 3.27 -8.15
N ASP A 94 2.77 2.65 -7.15
CA ASP A 94 2.06 2.01 -6.03
C ASP A 94 3.01 1.88 -4.83
N LEU A 95 2.51 1.30 -3.74
CA LEU A 95 3.32 1.01 -2.55
C LEU A 95 3.30 -0.46 -2.16
N VAL A 96 4.44 -0.91 -1.65
CA VAL A 96 4.63 -2.21 -1.00
C VAL A 96 5.17 -2.02 0.41
N LEU A 97 4.63 -2.76 1.37
CA LEU A 97 5.14 -2.85 2.74
C LEU A 97 5.84 -4.20 2.91
N LEU A 98 7.04 -4.18 3.47
CA LEU A 98 7.87 -5.36 3.76
C LEU A 98 8.05 -5.54 5.25
N GLU A 99 8.10 -6.79 5.68
CA GLU A 99 8.54 -7.19 7.03
C GLU A 99 7.82 -6.40 8.14
N ILE A 100 6.49 -6.24 8.00
CA ILE A 100 5.71 -5.51 9.00
C ILE A 100 5.73 -6.28 10.31
N GLN A 101 6.20 -5.62 11.37
CA GLN A 101 6.17 -6.17 12.72
C GLN A 101 4.73 -6.50 13.15
N PRO A 102 4.47 -7.63 13.85
CA PRO A 102 3.12 -8.05 14.21
C PRO A 102 2.27 -6.97 14.88
N LYS A 103 2.87 -6.19 15.79
CA LYS A 103 2.20 -5.06 16.47
C LYS A 103 1.77 -3.97 15.50
N VAL A 104 2.62 -3.63 14.52
CA VAL A 104 2.30 -2.63 13.50
C VAL A 104 1.19 -3.17 12.61
N TYR A 105 1.27 -4.43 12.19
CA TYR A 105 0.26 -5.07 11.36
C TYR A 105 -1.12 -5.10 12.03
N GLU A 106 -1.17 -5.35 13.34
CA GLU A 106 -2.41 -5.32 14.12
C GLU A 106 -3.09 -3.94 14.05
N VAL A 107 -2.34 -2.84 14.12
CA VAL A 107 -2.92 -1.49 13.97
C VAL A 107 -3.47 -1.28 12.55
N PHE A 108 -2.78 -1.75 11.51
CA PHE A 108 -3.30 -1.71 10.13
C PHE A 108 -4.58 -2.53 9.96
N GLN A 109 -4.68 -3.69 10.62
CA GLN A 109 -5.85 -4.57 10.59
C GLN A 109 -7.04 -3.98 11.35
N LEU A 110 -6.83 -3.48 12.57
CA LEU A 110 -7.87 -2.86 13.39
C LEU A 110 -8.55 -1.69 12.69
N LEU A 111 -7.78 -0.93 11.92
CA LEU A 111 -8.29 0.21 11.15
C LEU A 111 -8.80 -0.17 9.74
N GLY A 112 -8.71 -1.45 9.36
CA GLY A 112 -9.18 -1.95 8.06
C GLY A 112 -8.35 -1.48 6.87
N PHE A 113 -7.09 -1.06 7.10
CA PHE A 113 -6.22 -0.50 6.07
C PHE A 113 -5.35 -1.54 5.36
N SER A 114 -5.11 -2.69 6.00
CA SER A 114 -4.30 -3.80 5.47
C SER A 114 -4.67 -4.19 4.03
N GLN A 115 -5.97 -4.19 3.71
CA GLN A 115 -6.49 -4.54 2.38
C GLN A 115 -6.10 -3.57 1.25
N PHE A 116 -5.65 -2.35 1.56
CA PHE A 116 -5.29 -1.35 0.55
C PHE A 116 -3.82 -1.37 0.16
N PHE A 117 -2.98 -2.00 1.00
CA PHE A 117 -1.54 -2.05 0.83
C PHE A 117 -1.12 -3.42 0.30
N ASN A 118 -0.16 -3.42 -0.63
CA ASN A 118 0.53 -4.65 -1.00
C ASN A 118 1.51 -4.97 0.11
N ILE A 119 1.39 -6.13 0.74
CA ILE A 119 2.31 -6.60 1.78
C ILE A 119 3.04 -7.80 1.20
N LYS A 120 4.38 -7.79 1.29
CA LYS A 120 5.25 -8.85 0.77
C LYS A 120 6.23 -9.30 1.84
N ASP A 121 6.69 -10.54 1.72
CA ASP A 121 7.52 -11.16 2.74
C ASP A 121 9.01 -10.83 2.55
N ASN A 122 9.43 -10.48 1.33
CA ASN A 122 10.82 -10.17 1.03
C ASN A 122 10.97 -9.13 -0.10
N LEU A 123 12.17 -8.58 -0.21
CA LEU A 123 12.49 -7.52 -1.18
C LEU A 123 12.32 -7.98 -2.63
N ASN A 124 12.67 -9.22 -2.96
CA ASN A 124 12.58 -9.73 -4.32
C ASN A 124 11.13 -9.70 -4.82
N GLU A 125 10.18 -10.20 -4.02
CA GLU A 125 8.76 -10.14 -4.37
C GLU A 125 8.22 -8.71 -4.52
N ALA A 126 8.72 -7.77 -3.71
CA ALA A 126 8.35 -6.36 -3.83
C ALA A 126 8.91 -5.71 -5.11
N VAL A 127 10.14 -6.06 -5.49
CA VAL A 127 10.74 -5.59 -6.74
C VAL A 127 10.04 -6.23 -7.94
N GLU A 128 9.74 -7.52 -7.89
CA GLU A 128 8.99 -8.23 -8.94
C GLU A 128 7.59 -7.63 -9.16
N PHE A 129 6.91 -7.25 -8.08
CA PHE A 129 5.62 -6.54 -8.14
C PHE A 129 5.69 -5.28 -9.02
N PHE A 130 6.84 -4.60 -9.06
CA PHE A 130 7.06 -3.40 -9.86
C PHE A 130 7.77 -3.64 -11.20
N GLY A 131 8.61 -4.68 -11.30
CA GLY A 131 9.37 -5.04 -12.50
C GLY A 131 8.51 -5.75 -13.55
N ALA A 132 7.55 -6.56 -13.13
CA ALA A 132 6.58 -7.19 -14.02
C ALA A 132 5.41 -6.26 -14.32
N GLY A 133 5.65 -5.14 -15.03
CA GLY A 133 4.60 -4.27 -15.59
C GLY A 133 3.46 -3.96 -14.60
N GLY A 134 3.83 -3.42 -13.42
CA GLY A 134 3.01 -3.21 -12.24
C GLY A 134 1.62 -2.61 -12.48
N GLY A 135 0.69 -3.46 -12.90
CA GLY A 135 -0.71 -3.37 -12.58
C GLY A 135 -0.94 -4.29 -11.40
N THR A 136 -1.34 -3.70 -10.27
CA THR A 136 -2.04 -4.39 -9.20
C THR A 136 -2.83 -5.59 -9.74
N LYS A 137 -2.58 -6.82 -9.27
CA LYS A 137 -3.56 -7.93 -9.40
C LYS A 137 -4.82 -7.67 -8.54
N SER A 138 -5.28 -6.42 -8.51
CA SER A 138 -6.65 -6.04 -8.20
C SER A 138 -7.48 -5.84 -9.48
N SER A 139 -6.89 -5.97 -10.68
CA SER A 139 -7.60 -5.87 -11.97
C SER A 139 -8.12 -7.19 -12.55
N ASP A 140 -7.67 -8.36 -12.10
CA ASP A 140 -8.17 -9.62 -12.66
C ASP A 140 -9.45 -10.12 -11.97
N VAL A 141 -9.72 -9.65 -10.74
CA VAL A 141 -10.92 -10.05 -10.00
C VAL A 141 -12.14 -9.28 -10.48
N PHE A 142 -11.98 -7.99 -10.82
CA PHE A 142 -13.05 -7.11 -11.24
C PHE A 142 -12.75 -6.47 -12.60
N PRO A 143 -13.70 -6.47 -13.56
CA PRO A 143 -15.12 -6.77 -13.37
C PRO A 143 -15.43 -8.26 -13.24
N LYS A 144 -16.03 -8.66 -12.12
CA LYS A 144 -16.39 -10.06 -11.86
C LYS A 144 -17.75 -10.34 -12.46
N ILE A 145 -17.82 -11.31 -13.37
CA ILE A 145 -19.09 -11.91 -13.79
C ILE A 145 -19.35 -13.11 -12.89
N PHE A 146 -20.48 -13.08 -12.18
CA PHE A 146 -20.87 -14.15 -11.25
C PHE A 146 -22.36 -14.46 -11.39
N GLN A 147 -22.77 -15.63 -10.93
CA GLN A 147 -24.17 -16.01 -10.86
C GLN A 147 -24.71 -15.79 -9.45
N CYS A 148 -25.91 -15.24 -9.35
CA CYS A 148 -26.61 -15.16 -8.07
C CYS A 148 -26.85 -16.58 -7.54
N PRO A 149 -26.45 -16.92 -6.30
CA PRO A 149 -26.64 -18.26 -5.74
C PRO A 149 -28.11 -18.63 -5.51
N ILE A 150 -29.03 -17.66 -5.54
CA ILE A 150 -30.46 -17.89 -5.32
C ILE A 150 -31.23 -18.11 -6.63
N CYS A 151 -30.95 -17.31 -7.67
CA CYS A 151 -31.74 -17.35 -8.92
C CYS A 151 -30.90 -17.59 -10.17
N SER A 152 -29.60 -17.85 -10.03
CA SER A 152 -28.65 -18.09 -11.13
C SER A 152 -28.48 -16.92 -12.12
N LYS A 153 -29.04 -15.74 -11.84
CA LYS A 153 -28.86 -14.54 -12.66
C LYS A 153 -27.39 -14.18 -12.79
N LYS A 154 -26.91 -14.01 -14.03
CA LYS A 154 -25.59 -13.42 -14.29
C LYS A 154 -25.59 -11.94 -13.90
N LEU A 155 -24.65 -11.57 -13.03
CA LEU A 155 -24.43 -10.22 -12.51
C LEU A 155 -22.98 -9.82 -12.76
N LYS A 156 -22.73 -8.50 -12.81
CA LYS A 156 -21.40 -7.90 -12.97
C LYS A 156 -21.12 -7.00 -11.77
N ALA A 157 -20.03 -7.24 -11.07
CA ALA A 157 -19.50 -6.34 -10.06
C ALA A 157 -18.26 -5.64 -10.60
N THR A 158 -18.14 -4.33 -10.37
CA THR A 158 -16.97 -3.53 -10.76
C THR A 158 -16.01 -3.28 -9.60
N LYS A 159 -16.41 -3.66 -8.37
CA LYS A 159 -15.63 -3.56 -7.14
C LYS A 159 -16.15 -4.56 -6.10
N SER A 160 -15.41 -4.77 -5.02
CA SER A 160 -15.92 -5.47 -3.83
C SER A 160 -17.01 -4.65 -3.12
N GLY A 161 -17.84 -5.32 -2.31
CA GLY A 161 -18.92 -4.70 -1.55
C GLY A 161 -20.27 -5.43 -1.63
N ARG A 162 -21.34 -4.76 -1.18
CA ARG A 162 -22.70 -5.30 -1.20
C ARG A 162 -23.44 -4.93 -2.49
N PHE A 163 -24.08 -5.91 -3.09
CA PHE A 163 -24.83 -5.81 -4.35
C PHE A 163 -26.22 -6.41 -4.18
N ARG A 164 -27.21 -5.81 -4.84
CA ARG A 164 -28.56 -6.36 -4.90
C ARG A 164 -28.75 -7.08 -6.22
N CYS A 165 -29.18 -8.34 -6.19
CA CYS A 165 -29.53 -9.07 -7.41
C CYS A 165 -30.69 -8.37 -8.12
N SER A 166 -30.56 -8.14 -9.43
CA SER A 166 -31.59 -7.46 -10.23
C SER A 166 -32.89 -8.25 -10.35
N GLU A 167 -32.82 -9.59 -10.23
CA GLU A 167 -33.93 -10.51 -10.37
C GLU A 167 -34.59 -10.85 -9.01
N CYS A 168 -33.93 -11.63 -8.15
CA CYS A 168 -34.51 -12.08 -6.87
C CYS A 168 -34.39 -11.08 -5.71
N LYS A 169 -33.76 -9.92 -5.92
CA LYS A 169 -33.53 -8.87 -4.92
C LYS A 169 -32.68 -9.25 -3.70
N THR A 170 -32.14 -10.48 -3.65
CA THR A 170 -31.18 -10.93 -2.64
C THR A 170 -29.96 -10.02 -2.57
N ILE A 171 -29.48 -9.75 -1.35
CA ILE A 171 -28.25 -9.01 -1.09
C ILE A 171 -27.08 -10.00 -1.12
N LEU A 172 -26.05 -9.63 -1.87
CA LEU A 172 -24.84 -10.41 -2.08
C LEU A 172 -23.66 -9.56 -1.63
N ALA A 173 -22.74 -10.13 -0.87
CA ALA A 173 -21.47 -9.48 -0.52
C ALA A 173 -20.35 -10.11 -1.35
N ILE A 174 -19.47 -9.27 -1.89
CA ILE A 174 -18.29 -9.72 -2.63
C ILE A 174 -17.06 -9.16 -1.93
N ASP A 175 -16.13 -10.03 -1.55
CA ASP A 175 -14.86 -9.61 -0.92
C ASP A 175 -13.84 -9.13 -1.97
N ASN A 176 -12.64 -8.78 -1.52
CA ASN A 176 -11.56 -8.33 -2.39
C ASN A 176 -10.93 -9.48 -3.22
N SER A 177 -11.18 -10.74 -2.86
CA SER A 177 -10.77 -11.92 -3.64
C SER A 177 -11.79 -12.30 -4.73
N GLY A 178 -12.95 -11.66 -4.71
CA GLY A 178 -14.07 -11.91 -5.61
C GLY A 178 -14.95 -13.07 -5.16
N GLN A 179 -14.82 -13.56 -3.94
CA GLN A 179 -15.72 -14.57 -3.40
C GLN A 179 -17.09 -13.94 -3.11
N VAL A 180 -18.17 -14.64 -3.52
CA VAL A 180 -19.54 -14.15 -3.38
C VAL A 180 -20.22 -14.85 -2.22
N PHE A 181 -20.78 -14.07 -1.30
CA PHE A 181 -21.51 -14.51 -0.12
C PHE A 181 -22.94 -13.97 -0.14
N LEU A 182 -23.85 -14.64 0.58
CA LEU A 182 -25.14 -14.06 0.92
C LEU A 182 -24.91 -13.01 2.02
N GLY A 183 -25.39 -11.79 1.80
CA GLY A 183 -25.14 -10.63 2.66
C GLY A 183 -26.39 -10.03 3.30
#